data_AF-A0A951AU84-F1
#
_entry.id   AF-A0A951AU84-F1
#
_cell.length_a   1.000
_cell.length_b   1.000
_cell.length_c   1.000
_cell.angle_alpha   90.00
_cell.angle_beta   90.00
_cell.angle_gamma   90.00
#
_symmetry.space_group_name_H-M   'P 1'
#
loop_
_entity.id
_entity.type
_entity.pdbx_description
1 polymer ?
#
loop_
_entity_poly.entity_id
_entity_poly.type
_entity_poly.pdbx_seq_one_letter_code
_entity_poly.pdbx_strand_id
1 'polypeptide(L)' 'MSQPQSAERLLTPGEVAALFRVDPKTVTRWASAGRIGSIRTPGGHRRFRETEVRALLASLTTPAPLDRSADRATRKNAG' A
#
# COMPACT_ATOMS: atom_id res chain seq x y z
N MET A 1 -12.41 -17.08 21.62
CA MET A 1 -11.71 -15.90 22.16
C MET A 1 -11.49 -14.92 21.02
N SER A 2 -12.31 -13.87 20.91
CA SER A 2 -12.10 -12.80 19.93
C SER A 2 -10.88 -11.99 20.38
N GLN A 3 -9.86 -11.90 19.54
CA GLN A 3 -8.71 -11.02 19.80
C GLN A 3 -9.23 -9.58 19.99
N PRO A 4 -8.71 -8.81 20.96
CA PRO A 4 -9.03 -7.39 21.04
C PRO A 4 -8.65 -6.77 19.71
N GLN A 5 -9.60 -6.09 19.06
CA GLN A 5 -9.30 -5.30 17.87
C GLN A 5 -8.30 -4.23 18.30
N SER A 6 -7.01 -4.50 18.08
CA SER A 6 -5.92 -3.58 18.33
C SER A 6 -6.30 -2.27 17.63
N ALA A 7 -6.40 -1.18 18.39
CA ALA A 7 -6.79 0.11 17.85
C ALA A 7 -5.97 0.40 16.58
N GLU A 8 -6.64 0.50 15.44
CA GLU A 8 -5.99 0.62 14.14
C GLU A 8 -5.09 1.86 14.14
N ARG A 9 -3.78 1.67 13.94
CA ARG A 9 -2.81 2.77 13.98
C ARG A 9 -3.08 3.73 12.83
N LEU A 10 -3.15 5.01 13.17
CA LEU A 10 -3.39 6.09 12.24
C LEU A 10 -2.11 6.89 11.97
N LEU A 11 -1.82 7.09 10.70
CA LEU A 11 -0.70 7.88 10.20
C LEU A 11 -1.13 9.30 9.88
N THR A 12 -0.22 10.25 10.07
CA THR A 12 -0.30 11.62 9.57
C THR A 12 0.04 11.69 8.07
N PRO A 13 -0.31 12.79 7.37
CA PRO A 13 0.10 12.97 5.98
C PRO A 13 1.63 12.91 5.79
N GLY A 14 2.39 13.40 6.78
CA GLY A 14 3.86 13.36 6.77
C GLY A 14 4.42 11.94 6.85
N GLU A 15 3.87 11.09 7.71
CA GLU A 15 4.30 9.68 7.79
C GLU A 15 4.00 8.92 6.50
N VAL A 16 2.82 9.13 5.90
CA VAL A 16 2.49 8.51 4.59
C VAL A 16 3.42 9.03 3.50
N ALA A 17 3.70 10.33 3.49
CA ALA A 17 4.62 10.95 2.54
C ALA A 17 6.03 10.35 2.63
N ALA A 18 6.54 10.14 3.85
CA ALA A 18 7.83 9.50 4.07
C ALA A 18 7.88 8.07 3.52
N LEU A 19 6.79 7.30 3.69
CA LEU A 19 6.67 5.94 3.17
C LEU A 19 6.67 5.89 1.63
N PHE A 20 5.94 6.78 0.98
CA PHE A 20 5.85 6.85 -0.49
C PHE A 20 6.97 7.69 -1.14
N ARG A 21 7.83 8.32 -0.35
CA ARG A 21 8.86 9.26 -0.81
C ARG A 21 8.30 10.41 -1.66
N VAL A 22 7.17 10.97 -1.22
CA VAL A 22 6.50 12.12 -1.87
C VAL A 22 6.32 13.27 -0.88
N ASP A 23 5.82 14.41 -1.36
CA ASP A 23 5.44 15.54 -0.51
C ASP A 23 4.10 15.31 0.24
N PRO A 24 3.93 15.74 1.51
CA PRO A 24 2.66 15.62 2.24
C PRO A 24 1.45 16.27 1.56
N LYS A 25 1.64 17.32 0.76
CA LYS A 25 0.58 17.95 -0.05
C LYS A 25 0.10 17.00 -1.15
N THR A 26 0.99 16.18 -1.70
CA THR A 26 0.64 15.13 -2.67
C THR A 26 -0.27 14.08 -2.03
N VAL A 27 0.05 13.62 -0.82
CA VAL A 27 -0.82 12.71 -0.05
C VAL A 27 -2.19 13.34 0.22
N THR A 28 -2.21 14.63 0.57
CA THR A 28 -3.47 15.37 0.78
C THR A 28 -4.30 15.44 -0.50
N ARG A 29 -3.67 15.63 -1.67
CA ARG A 29 -4.34 15.59 -2.98
C ARG A 29 -4.91 14.21 -3.29
N TRP A 30 -4.17 13.12 -3.01
CA TRP A 30 -4.68 11.76 -3.18
C TRP A 30 -5.92 11.50 -2.32
N ALA A 31 -5.90 11.95 -1.07
CA ALA A 31 -7.04 11.84 -0.17
C ALA A 31 -8.27 12.64 -0.66
N SER A 32 -8.05 13.85 -1.17
CA SER A 32 -9.13 14.66 -1.76
C SER A 32 -9.67 14.05 -3.06
N ALA A 33 -8.84 13.32 -3.80
CA ALA A 33 -9.22 12.62 -5.02
C ALA A 33 -9.79 11.20 -4.77
N GLY A 34 -9.93 10.76 -3.50
CA GLY A 34 -10.44 9.44 -3.16
C GLY A 34 -9.49 8.28 -3.50
N ARG A 35 -8.22 8.55 -3.82
CA ARG A 35 -7.22 7.53 -4.19
C ARG A 35 -6.67 6.77 -2.98
N ILE A 36 -6.85 7.33 -1.80
CA ILE A 36 -6.50 6.73 -0.52
C ILE A 36 -7.54 7.18 0.51
N GLY A 37 -8.05 6.25 1.30
CA GLY A 37 -8.97 6.48 2.39
C GLY A 37 -8.37 7.40 3.45
N SER A 38 -9.18 8.31 3.99
CA SER A 38 -8.73 9.22 5.04
C SER A 38 -9.83 9.51 6.05
N ILE A 39 -9.43 9.64 7.31
CA ILE A 39 -10.27 10.07 8.42
C ILE A 39 -9.95 11.53 8.69
N ARG A 40 -10.97 12.37 8.83
CA ARG A 40 -10.79 13.77 9.26
C ARG A 40 -10.97 13.86 10.76
N THR A 41 -10.01 14.49 11.45
CA THR A 41 -10.20 14.88 12.84
C THR A 41 -11.15 16.08 12.94
N PRO A 42 -11.74 16.37 14.12
CA PRO A 42 -12.55 17.57 14.30
C PRO A 42 -11.84 18.88 13.91
N GLY A 43 -10.52 18.95 14.07
CA GLY A 43 -9.69 20.09 13.64
C GLY A 43 -9.36 20.13 12.14
N GLY A 44 -9.91 19.22 11.33
CA GLY A 44 -9.73 19.20 9.87
C GLY A 44 -8.45 18.52 9.36
N HIS A 45 -7.57 18.05 10.25
CA HIS A 45 -6.39 17.30 9.86
C HIS A 45 -6.77 15.90 9.37
N ARG A 46 -6.05 15.41 8.36
CA ARG A 46 -6.26 14.05 7.85
C ARG A 46 -5.42 13.02 8.61
N ARG A 47 -5.97 11.83 8.75
CA ARG A 47 -5.33 10.62 9.25
C ARG A 47 -5.59 9.46 8.28
N PHE A 48 -4.64 8.55 8.19
CA PHE A 48 -4.67 7.43 7.25
C PHE A 48 -4.49 6.12 8.01
N ARG A 49 -5.24 5.10 7.66
CA ARG A 49 -5.09 3.77 8.26
C ARG A 49 -3.76 3.18 7.82
N GLU A 50 -2.93 2.76 8.77
CA GLU A 50 -1.62 2.19 8.46
C GLU A 50 -1.74 0.93 7.60
N THR A 51 -2.77 0.11 7.85
CA THR A 51 -3.09 -1.11 7.09
C THR A 51 -3.31 -0.81 5.61
N GLU A 52 -4.14 0.18 5.28
CA GLU A 52 -4.46 0.61 3.93
C GLU A 52 -3.25 1.21 3.22
N VAL A 53 -2.49 2.06 3.92
CA VAL A 53 -1.25 2.67 3.41
C VAL A 53 -0.23 1.60 3.02
N ARG A 54 -0.03 0.59 3.88
CA ARG A 54 0.87 -0.54 3.63
C ARG A 54 0.38 -1.43 2.49
N ALA A 55 -0.92 -1.69 2.41
CA ALA A 55 -1.52 -2.46 1.31
C ALA A 55 -1.31 -1.76 -0.04
N LEU A 56 -1.48 -0.43 -0.08
CA LEU A 56 -1.24 0.36 -1.28
C LEU A 56 0.24 0.30 -1.70
N LEU A 57 1.19 0.44 -0.78
CA LEU A 57 2.62 0.26 -1.08
C LEU A 57 2.93 -1.13 -1.66
N ALA A 58 2.39 -2.18 -1.05
CA ALA A 58 2.58 -3.56 -1.50
C ALA A 58 2.05 -3.77 -2.93
N SER A 59 0.87 -3.20 -3.25
CA SER A 59 0.29 -3.29 -4.59
C SER A 59 1.14 -2.62 -5.67
N LEU A 60 1.90 -1.58 -5.34
CA LEU A 60 2.78 -0.87 -6.29
C LEU A 60 4.16 -1.52 -6.43
N THR A 61 4.58 -2.32 -5.45
CA THR A 61 5.93 -2.91 -5.39
C THR A 61 5.93 -4.40 -5.72
N THR A 62 4.76 -5.02 -5.85
CA THR A 62 4.68 -6.44 -6.26
C THR A 62 5.19 -6.54 -7.70
N PRO A 63 6.35 -7.20 -7.94
CA PRO A 63 6.78 -7.45 -9.30
C PRO A 63 5.72 -8.32 -9.98
N ALA A 64 5.45 -8.07 -11.26
CA ALA A 64 4.63 -8.97 -12.07
C ALA A 64 5.13 -10.41 -11.82
N PRO A 65 4.22 -11.41 -11.66
CA PRO A 65 4.66 -12.78 -11.46
C PRO A 65 5.64 -13.11 -12.57
N LEU A 66 6.90 -13.37 -12.20
CA LEU A 66 7.88 -13.86 -13.14
C LEU A 66 7.27 -15.12 -13.74
N ASP A 67 6.93 -15.08 -15.01
CA ASP A 67 6.37 -16.23 -15.72
C ASP A 67 7.37 -17.38 -15.57
N ARG A 68 7.08 -18.29 -14.64
CA ARG A 68 7.90 -19.46 -14.33
C ARG A 68 7.63 -20.61 -15.31
N SER A 69 6.95 -20.33 -16.44
CA SER A 69 6.52 -21.32 -17.42
C SER A 69 7.53 -21.56 -18.54
N ALA A 70 8.61 -20.77 -18.66
CA ALA A 70 9.59 -20.93 -19.74
C ALA A 70 10.72 -21.95 -19.46
N ASP A 71 10.94 -22.38 -18.22
CA ASP A 71 12.13 -23.21 -17.86
C ASP A 71 11.89 -24.73 -17.86
N ARG A 72 10.70 -25.21 -18.27
CA ARG A 72 10.37 -26.65 -18.32
C ARG A 72 10.34 -27.24 -19.74
N ALA A 73 11.05 -26.66 -20.71
CA ALA A 73 10.98 -27.09 -22.10
C ALA A 73 12.36 -27.25 -22.79
N THR A 74 13.35 -27.87 -22.13
CA THR A 74 14.59 -28.28 -22.84
C THR A 74 15.16 -29.64 -22.43
N ARG A 75 14.36 -30.55 -21.87
CA ARG A 75 14.82 -31.93 -21.63
C ARG A 75 13.84 -32.92 -22.24
N LYS A 76 13.96 -33.15 -23.55
CA LYS A 76 13.73 -34.43 -24.27
C LYS A 76 13.56 -34.17 -25.78
N ASN A 77 14.64 -34.37 -26.56
CA ASN A 77 14.65 -35.18 -27.79
C ASN A 77 15.95 -34.93 -28.59
N ALA A 78 16.87 -35.89 -28.50
CA ALA A 78 17.76 -36.28 -29.59
C ALA A 78 18.30 -37.67 -29.23
N GLY A 79 17.55 -38.69 -29.63
CA GLY A 79 17.93 -40.09 -29.73
C GLY A 79 17.50 -40.57 -31.10
#